data_AF-A0A7G5BSY0-F1
#
_entry.id   AF-A0A7G5BSY0-F1
#
_cell.length_a   1.000
_cell.length_b   1.000
_cell.length_c   1.000
_cell.angle_alpha   90.00
_cell.angle_beta   90.00
_cell.angle_gamma   90.00
#
_symmetry.space_group_name_H-M   'P 1'
#
loop_
_entity.id
_entity.type
_entity.pdbx_description
1 polymer ?
#
loop_
_entity_poly.entity_id
_entity_poly.type
_entity_poly.pdbx_seq_one_letter_code
_entity_poly.pdbx_strand_id
1 'polypeptide(L)'
;MSTRAWKVILALSVVINLTLAYFLLSTYQENIAIKKRVVQEFASQQGQVLSELERALNNKENKEEFIKALISADRIIYHNYQLTGETPLGVNFDFPVNLNTINTPYQSRAVTYALIERTMDRDSEVWIQALEEYTSYISQIVDVLDYQNKLEGKSLGIQYQVLEEVSDLITEFNLKNSNGTKVE
;
A
#
# COMPACT_ATOMS: atom_id res chain seq x y z
N MET A 1 -12.17 -23.65 -55.97
CA MET A 1 -12.77 -23.26 -54.67
C MET A 1 -14.04 -22.46 -54.95
N SER A 2 -15.21 -22.83 -54.42
CA SER A 2 -16.47 -22.15 -54.80
C SER A 2 -16.59 -20.79 -54.10
N THR A 3 -17.19 -19.81 -54.77
CA THR A 3 -17.47 -18.47 -54.23
C THR A 3 -18.28 -18.51 -52.92
N ARG A 4 -19.10 -19.55 -52.72
CA ARG A 4 -19.82 -19.80 -51.45
C ARG A 4 -18.86 -20.18 -50.32
N ALA A 5 -17.92 -21.08 -50.56
CA ALA A 5 -16.95 -21.50 -49.54
C ALA A 5 -16.05 -20.33 -49.09
N TRP A 6 -15.64 -19.47 -50.02
CA TRP A 6 -14.79 -18.31 -49.71
C TRP A 6 -15.53 -17.26 -48.85
N LYS A 7 -16.82 -17.03 -49.11
CA LYS A 7 -17.66 -16.15 -48.28
C LYS A 7 -17.86 -16.69 -46.86
N VAL A 8 -18.00 -18.00 -46.70
CA VAL A 8 -18.11 -18.66 -45.39
C VAL A 8 -16.82 -18.53 -44.59
N ILE A 9 -15.66 -18.75 -45.24
CA ILE A 9 -14.35 -18.59 -44.60
C ILE A 9 -14.13 -17.15 -44.13
N LEU A 10 -14.47 -16.15 -44.96
CA LEU A 10 -14.40 -14.75 -44.55
C LEU A 10 -15.31 -14.45 -43.36
N ALA A 11 -16.57 -14.92 -43.40
CA ALA A 11 -17.52 -14.69 -42.30
C ALA A 11 -17.01 -15.31 -40.99
N LEU A 12 -16.49 -16.55 -41.04
CA LEU A 12 -15.88 -17.22 -39.89
C LEU A 12 -14.64 -16.47 -39.39
N SER A 13 -13.80 -15.96 -40.29
CA SER A 13 -12.62 -15.17 -39.93
C SER A 13 -12.98 -13.88 -39.20
N VAL A 14 -14.00 -13.15 -39.67
CA VAL A 14 -14.49 -11.95 -38.99
C VAL A 14 -15.00 -12.28 -37.59
N VAL A 15 -15.82 -13.32 -37.45
CA VAL A 15 -16.36 -13.74 -36.14
C VAL A 15 -15.22 -14.11 -35.18
N ILE A 16 -14.24 -14.90 -35.62
CA ILE A 16 -13.10 -15.29 -34.78
C ILE A 16 -12.29 -14.07 -34.34
N ASN A 17 -12.01 -13.13 -35.26
CA ASN A 17 -11.28 -11.90 -34.93
C ASN A 17 -12.04 -11.02 -33.92
N LEU A 18 -13.36 -10.89 -34.07
CA LEU A 18 -14.20 -10.14 -33.12
C LEU A 18 -14.21 -10.80 -31.74
N THR A 19 -14.32 -12.14 -31.69
CA THR A 19 -14.27 -12.89 -30.42
C THR A 19 -12.91 -12.76 -29.73
N LEU A 20 -11.81 -12.84 -30.49
CA LEU A 20 -10.46 -12.62 -29.96
C LEU A 20 -10.27 -11.18 -29.46
N ALA A 21 -10.71 -10.18 -30.22
CA ALA A 21 -10.65 -8.79 -29.82
C ALA A 21 -11.45 -8.53 -28.53
N TYR A 22 -12.65 -9.10 -28.42
CA TYR A 22 -13.46 -9.04 -27.21
C TYR A 22 -12.77 -9.71 -26.02
N PHE A 23 -12.20 -10.90 -26.21
CA PHE A 23 -11.46 -11.61 -25.16
C PHE A 23 -10.27 -10.78 -24.66
N LEU A 24 -9.46 -10.24 -25.57
CA LEU A 24 -8.32 -9.37 -25.22
C LEU A 24 -8.74 -8.08 -24.52
N LEU A 25 -9.85 -7.48 -24.94
CA LEU A 25 -10.38 -6.28 -24.29
C LEU A 25 -10.88 -6.59 -22.87
N SER A 26 -11.58 -7.71 -22.70
CA SER A 26 -12.08 -8.16 -21.40
C SER A 26 -10.93 -8.44 -20.42
N THR A 27 -9.89 -9.17 -20.86
CA THR A 27 -8.74 -9.46 -20.00
C THR A 27 -7.94 -8.19 -19.66
N TYR A 28 -7.84 -7.25 -20.60
CA TYR A 28 -7.21 -5.95 -20.35
C TYR A 28 -7.99 -5.13 -19.31
N GLN A 29 -9.31 -5.06 -19.41
CA GLN A 29 -10.17 -4.36 -18.45
C GLN A 29 -10.12 -5.01 -17.06
N GLU A 30 -10.12 -6.35 -17.00
CA GLU A 30 -9.98 -7.09 -15.75
C GLU A 30 -8.66 -6.80 -15.05
N ASN A 31 -7.55 -6.79 -15.80
CA ASN A 31 -6.23 -6.43 -15.27
C ASN A 31 -6.20 -5.01 -14.69
N ILE A 32 -6.77 -4.03 -15.41
CA ILE A 32 -6.89 -2.65 -14.90
C ILE A 32 -7.71 -2.62 -13.60
N ALA A 33 -8.84 -3.32 -13.55
CA ALA A 33 -9.69 -3.33 -12.37
C ALA A 33 -8.98 -3.94 -11.14
N ILE A 34 -8.21 -5.02 -11.34
CA ILE A 34 -7.40 -5.64 -10.28
C ILE A 34 -6.33 -4.67 -9.79
N LYS A 35 -5.54 -4.07 -10.70
CA LYS A 35 -4.51 -3.08 -10.33
C LYS A 35 -5.09 -1.92 -9.53
N LYS A 36 -6.23 -1.38 -9.96
CA LYS A 36 -6.92 -0.29 -9.24
C LYS A 36 -7.32 -0.72 -7.83
N ARG A 37 -7.90 -1.90 -7.68
CA ARG A 37 -8.33 -2.43 -6.38
C ARG A 37 -7.14 -2.58 -5.44
N VAL A 38 -6.01 -3.04 -5.93
CA VAL A 38 -4.80 -3.23 -5.11
C VAL A 38 -4.23 -1.91 -4.62
N VAL A 39 -4.19 -0.87 -5.47
CA VAL A 39 -3.78 0.48 -5.02
C VAL A 39 -4.75 1.04 -3.96
N GLN A 40 -6.05 0.85 -4.20
CA GLN A 40 -7.09 1.25 -3.25
C GLN A 40 -7.00 0.50 -1.92
N GLU A 41 -6.71 -0.79 -1.96
CA GLU A 41 -6.53 -1.63 -0.78
C GLU A 41 -5.32 -1.18 0.03
N PHE A 42 -4.16 -0.97 -0.61
CA PHE A 42 -2.98 -0.40 0.03
C PHE A 42 -3.30 0.92 0.75
N ALA A 43 -3.96 1.85 0.04
CA ALA A 43 -4.28 3.15 0.62
C ALA A 43 -5.29 3.07 1.77
N SER A 44 -6.32 2.24 1.64
CA SER A 44 -7.27 1.99 2.72
C SER A 44 -6.58 1.36 3.93
N GLN A 45 -5.65 0.43 3.71
CA GLN A 45 -4.90 -0.23 4.77
C GLN A 45 -3.94 0.74 5.47
N GLN A 46 -3.31 1.67 4.77
CA GLN A 46 -2.53 2.74 5.40
C GLN A 46 -3.38 3.62 6.32
N GLY A 47 -4.61 3.96 5.90
CA GLY A 47 -5.57 4.65 6.77
C GLY A 47 -5.94 3.84 8.02
N GLN A 48 -6.07 2.52 7.90
CA GLN A 48 -6.30 1.64 9.05
C GLN A 48 -5.08 1.57 9.98
N VAL A 49 -3.86 1.51 9.43
CA VAL A 49 -2.62 1.59 10.23
C VAL A 49 -2.63 2.87 11.06
N LEU A 50 -2.87 4.03 10.43
CA LEU A 50 -2.92 5.30 11.15
C LEU A 50 -3.94 5.26 12.30
N SER A 51 -5.17 4.83 12.00
CA SER A 51 -6.23 4.75 13.01
C SER A 51 -5.87 3.83 14.18
N GLU A 52 -5.18 2.73 13.92
CA GLU A 52 -4.76 1.78 14.95
C GLU A 52 -3.59 2.31 15.79
N LEU A 53 -2.65 3.03 15.18
CA LEU A 53 -1.57 3.70 15.87
C LEU A 53 -2.10 4.82 16.79
N GLU A 54 -3.02 5.65 16.29
CA GLU A 54 -3.70 6.67 17.09
C GLU A 54 -4.52 6.05 18.23
N ARG A 55 -5.21 4.94 17.96
CA ARG A 55 -5.93 4.19 19.00
C ARG A 55 -4.98 3.70 20.09
N ALA A 56 -3.80 3.19 19.72
CA ALA A 56 -2.78 2.78 20.68
C ALA A 56 -2.34 3.98 21.53
N LEU A 57 -1.89 5.08 20.91
CA LEU A 57 -1.39 6.26 21.61
C LEU A 57 -2.43 6.89 22.55
N ASN A 58 -3.70 6.95 22.12
CA ASN A 58 -4.82 7.43 22.94
C ASN A 58 -5.13 6.52 24.15
N ASN A 59 -4.67 5.27 24.13
CA ASN A 59 -4.90 4.27 25.18
C ASN A 59 -3.61 3.79 25.84
N LYS A 60 -2.52 4.58 25.84
CA LYS A 60 -1.23 4.20 26.44
C LYS A 60 -1.32 3.69 27.89
N GLU A 61 -2.20 4.30 28.69
CA GLU A 61 -2.42 3.91 30.08
C GLU A 61 -3.21 2.59 30.21
N ASN A 62 -4.01 2.24 29.21
CA ASN A 62 -4.76 0.98 29.15
C ASN A 62 -3.93 -0.09 28.44
N LYS A 63 -3.17 -0.89 29.20
CA LYS A 63 -2.28 -1.94 28.69
C LYS A 63 -2.95 -2.84 27.65
N GLU A 64 -4.14 -3.35 27.93
CA GLU A 64 -4.82 -4.32 27.07
C GLU A 64 -5.17 -3.70 25.71
N GLU A 65 -5.77 -2.51 25.73
CA GLU A 65 -6.18 -1.83 24.50
C GLU A 65 -4.98 -1.33 23.69
N PHE A 66 -3.92 -0.83 24.35
CA PHE A 66 -2.67 -0.46 23.70
C PHE A 66 -2.04 -1.63 22.94
N ILE A 67 -1.88 -2.78 23.60
CA ILE A 67 -1.31 -4.00 22.99
C ILE A 67 -2.18 -4.46 21.82
N LYS A 68 -3.50 -4.50 22.01
CA LYS A 68 -4.44 -4.92 20.96
C LYS A 68 -4.37 -4.04 19.72
N ALA A 69 -4.29 -2.72 19.91
CA ALA A 69 -4.15 -1.76 18.83
C ALA A 69 -2.81 -1.92 18.09
N LEU A 70 -1.70 -2.08 18.81
CA LEU A 70 -0.39 -2.31 18.18
C LEU A 70 -0.32 -3.64 17.42
N ILE A 71 -0.91 -4.72 17.92
CA ILE A 71 -1.00 -6.00 17.18
C ILE A 71 -1.79 -5.83 15.89
N SER A 72 -2.88 -5.05 15.93
CA SER A 72 -3.69 -4.73 14.74
C SER A 72 -2.86 -3.96 13.71
N ALA A 73 -2.21 -2.87 14.14
CA ALA A 73 -1.33 -2.07 13.28
C ALA A 73 -0.19 -2.90 12.67
N ASP A 74 0.53 -3.67 13.47
CA ASP A 74 1.66 -4.51 13.03
C ASP A 74 1.25 -5.53 11.97
N ARG A 75 0.08 -6.17 12.14
CA ARG A 75 -0.46 -7.11 11.14
C ARG A 75 -0.76 -6.43 9.80
N ILE A 76 -1.34 -5.23 9.83
CA ILE A 76 -1.67 -4.50 8.60
C ILE A 76 -0.38 -4.00 7.93
N ILE A 77 0.58 -3.49 8.69
CA ILE A 77 1.91 -3.11 8.21
C ILE A 77 2.58 -4.30 7.51
N TYR A 78 2.60 -5.47 8.14
CA TYR A 78 3.18 -6.67 7.54
C TYR A 78 2.48 -7.05 6.21
N HIS A 79 1.15 -6.94 6.16
CA HIS A 79 0.42 -7.21 4.93
C HIS A 79 0.78 -6.21 3.81
N ASN A 80 0.83 -4.92 4.12
CA ASN A 80 1.27 -3.87 3.20
C ASN A 80 2.70 -4.10 2.70
N TYR A 81 3.60 -4.56 3.57
CA TYR A 81 4.97 -4.93 3.20
C TYR A 81 5.02 -6.06 2.17
N GLN A 82 4.16 -7.08 2.33
CA GLN A 82 4.05 -8.16 1.34
C GLN A 82 3.43 -7.68 0.01
N LEU A 83 2.44 -6.79 0.08
CA LEU A 83 1.73 -6.25 -1.08
C LEU A 83 2.62 -5.40 -1.98
N THR A 84 3.50 -4.59 -1.36
CA THR A 84 4.34 -3.60 -2.06
C THR A 84 5.79 -4.08 -2.28
N GLY A 85 6.18 -5.23 -1.72
CA GLY A 85 7.52 -5.81 -1.90
C GLY A 85 7.68 -6.71 -3.12
N GLU A 86 8.88 -7.25 -3.32
CA GLU A 86 9.22 -8.20 -4.40
C GLU A 86 8.65 -9.61 -4.16
N THR A 87 7.37 -9.69 -3.81
CA THR A 87 6.64 -10.95 -3.63
C THR A 87 5.94 -11.31 -4.93
N PRO A 88 5.49 -12.57 -5.13
CA PRO A 88 4.67 -12.92 -6.29
C PRO A 88 3.40 -12.07 -6.43
N LEU A 89 2.90 -11.48 -5.32
CA LEU A 89 1.83 -10.50 -5.38
C LEU A 89 2.36 -9.16 -5.89
N GLY A 90 3.38 -8.59 -5.25
CA GLY A 90 3.90 -7.26 -5.58
C GLY A 90 4.59 -7.15 -6.94
N VAL A 91 5.27 -8.19 -7.44
CA VAL A 91 5.94 -8.19 -8.77
C VAL A 91 4.94 -8.04 -9.93
N ASN A 92 3.66 -8.34 -9.71
CA ASN A 92 2.61 -8.17 -10.70
C ASN A 92 1.95 -6.77 -10.68
N PHE A 93 2.38 -5.90 -9.76
CA PHE A 93 1.88 -4.54 -9.61
C PHE A 93 3.02 -3.53 -9.79
N ASP A 94 2.77 -2.50 -10.60
CA ASP A 94 3.75 -1.45 -10.88
C ASP A 94 3.81 -0.41 -9.73
N PHE A 95 4.06 -0.86 -8.50
CA PHE A 95 4.25 0.05 -7.36
C PHE A 95 5.63 0.73 -7.44
N PRO A 96 5.75 2.01 -7.09
CA PRO A 96 7.05 2.64 -6.87
C PRO A 96 7.90 1.86 -5.86
N VAL A 97 9.17 1.64 -6.20
CA VAL A 97 10.07 0.68 -5.52
C VAL A 97 10.25 0.97 -4.03
N ASN A 98 10.27 2.24 -3.64
CA ASN A 98 10.50 2.68 -2.26
C ASN A 98 9.22 2.70 -1.41
N LEU A 99 8.02 2.48 -1.95
CA LEU A 99 6.77 2.45 -1.16
C LEU A 99 6.83 1.41 -0.05
N ASN A 100 7.49 0.28 -0.34
CA ASN A 100 7.64 -0.79 0.63
C ASN A 100 8.43 -0.34 1.88
N THR A 101 9.31 0.67 1.75
CA THR A 101 10.16 1.16 2.85
C THR A 101 9.35 1.58 4.07
N ILE A 102 8.18 2.20 3.87
CA ILE A 102 7.28 2.62 4.96
C ILE A 102 6.92 1.45 5.88
N ASN A 103 6.72 0.26 5.30
CA ASN A 103 6.22 -0.91 6.00
C ASN A 103 7.32 -1.91 6.37
N THR A 104 8.59 -1.58 6.14
CA THR A 104 9.72 -2.46 6.49
C THR A 104 9.86 -2.64 8.00
N PRO A 105 10.37 -3.79 8.49
CA PRO A 105 10.64 -3.99 9.91
C PRO A 105 11.57 -2.93 10.53
N TYR A 106 12.44 -2.32 9.73
CA TYR A 106 13.30 -1.23 10.19
C TYR A 106 12.49 0.04 10.44
N GLN A 107 11.63 0.42 9.48
CA GLN A 107 10.86 1.66 9.55
C GLN A 107 9.74 1.57 10.60
N SER A 108 9.07 0.41 10.70
CA SER A 108 7.98 0.17 11.65
C SER A 108 8.45 -0.33 13.03
N ARG A 109 9.76 -0.39 13.28
CA ARG A 109 10.35 -0.97 14.51
C ARG A 109 9.73 -0.44 15.81
N ALA A 110 9.33 0.83 15.83
CA ALA A 110 8.73 1.46 17.00
C ALA A 110 7.45 0.75 17.45
N VAL A 111 6.64 0.26 16.50
CA VAL A 111 5.43 -0.54 16.77
C VAL A 111 5.80 -1.83 17.49
N THR A 112 6.76 -2.57 16.94
CA THR A 112 7.19 -3.86 17.50
C THR A 112 7.84 -3.69 18.88
N TYR A 113 8.72 -2.71 19.06
CA TYR A 113 9.38 -2.50 20.34
C TYR A 113 8.43 -1.96 21.42
N ALA A 114 7.54 -1.03 21.09
CA ALA A 114 6.51 -0.56 22.02
C ALA A 114 5.59 -1.71 22.46
N LEU A 115 5.24 -2.61 21.53
CA LEU A 115 4.47 -3.81 21.81
C LEU A 115 5.22 -4.76 22.77
N ILE A 116 6.50 -5.03 22.50
CA ILE A 116 7.33 -5.92 23.34
C ILE A 116 7.47 -5.34 24.75
N GLU A 117 7.88 -4.08 24.88
CA GLU A 117 8.08 -3.42 26.17
C GLU A 117 6.79 -3.44 26.99
N ARG A 118 5.66 -3.06 26.37
CA ARG A 118 4.37 -3.04 27.07
C ARG A 118 3.93 -4.44 27.49
N THR A 119 4.19 -5.46 26.67
CA THR A 119 3.91 -6.87 27.02
C THR A 119 4.73 -7.33 28.22
N MET A 120 5.97 -6.85 28.35
CA MET A 120 6.87 -7.12 29.47
C MET A 120 6.60 -6.25 30.72
N ASP A 121 5.47 -5.54 30.77
CA ASP A 121 5.11 -4.61 31.85
C ASP A 121 6.11 -3.46 32.04
N ARG A 122 6.77 -3.08 30.95
CA ARG A 122 7.66 -1.91 30.90
C ARG A 122 6.96 -0.78 30.18
N ASP A 123 7.26 0.43 30.63
CA ASP A 123 6.85 1.65 29.97
C ASP A 123 8.09 2.38 29.50
N SER A 124 8.29 2.43 28.18
CA SER A 124 9.49 2.97 27.57
C SER A 124 9.13 4.23 26.80
N GLU A 125 9.38 5.37 27.44
CA GLU A 125 9.14 6.70 26.86
C GLU A 125 9.85 6.87 25.51
N VAL A 126 11.04 6.27 25.35
CA VAL A 126 11.80 6.26 24.08
C VAL A 126 11.00 5.61 22.94
N TRP A 127 10.38 4.46 23.20
CA TRP A 127 9.60 3.76 22.17
C TRP A 127 8.23 4.37 21.96
N ILE A 128 7.63 5.00 22.97
CA ILE A 128 6.42 5.79 22.80
C ILE A 128 6.69 7.02 21.91
N GLN A 129 7.76 7.76 22.16
CA GLN A 129 8.13 8.90 21.32
C GLN A 129 8.43 8.46 19.88
N ALA A 130 9.18 7.36 19.69
CA ALA A 130 9.42 6.81 18.35
C ALA A 130 8.13 6.34 17.67
N LEU A 131 7.15 5.84 18.43
CA LEU A 131 5.84 5.46 17.92
C LEU A 131 5.03 6.68 17.48
N GLU A 132 5.08 7.79 18.24
CA GLU A 132 4.47 9.07 17.87
C GLU A 132 5.09 9.63 16.57
N GLU A 133 6.41 9.59 16.45
CA GLU A 133 7.12 10.00 15.22
C GLU A 133 6.71 9.14 14.02
N TYR A 134 6.68 7.82 14.17
CA TYR A 134 6.22 6.92 13.12
C TYR A 134 4.75 7.16 12.77
N THR A 135 3.89 7.41 13.75
CA THR A 135 2.47 7.72 13.54
C THR A 135 2.30 9.02 12.75
N SER A 136 3.07 10.06 13.08
CA SER A 136 3.09 11.32 12.34
C SER A 136 3.57 11.14 10.90
N TYR A 137 4.56 10.27 10.69
CA TYR A 137 5.00 9.91 9.35
C TYR A 137 3.90 9.21 8.54
N ILE A 138 3.24 8.19 9.12
CA ILE A 138 2.11 7.51 8.48
C ILE A 138 0.95 8.48 8.19
N SER A 139 0.67 9.43 9.08
CA SER A 139 -0.34 10.47 8.86
C SER A 139 -0.07 11.27 7.60
N GLN A 140 1.18 11.72 7.38
CA GLN A 140 1.56 12.43 6.15
C GLN A 140 1.38 11.56 4.90
N ILE A 141 1.71 10.26 4.98
CA ILE A 141 1.48 9.32 3.88
C ILE A 141 -0.02 9.21 3.57
N VAL A 142 -0.86 9.03 4.59
CA VAL A 142 -2.33 8.91 4.45
C VAL A 142 -2.94 10.18 3.85
N ASP A 143 -2.44 11.36 4.25
CA ASP A 143 -2.87 12.65 3.72
C ASP A 143 -2.52 12.80 2.24
N VAL A 144 -1.35 12.33 1.80
CA VAL A 144 -0.98 12.36 0.38
C VAL A 144 -1.81 11.36 -0.43
N LEU A 145 -2.02 10.16 0.11
CA LEU A 145 -2.84 9.11 -0.52
C LEU A 145 -4.28 9.58 -0.72
N ASP A 146 -4.86 10.26 0.28
CA ASP A 146 -6.22 10.83 0.27
C ASP A 146 -7.21 9.92 -0.48
N TYR A 147 -7.49 8.76 0.12
CA TYR A 147 -8.25 7.69 -0.52
C TYR A 147 -9.53 8.21 -1.17
N GLN A 148 -10.29 9.05 -0.46
CA GLN A 148 -11.61 9.52 -0.89
C GLN A 148 -11.50 10.48 -2.08
N ASN A 149 -10.57 11.43 -2.07
CA ASN A 149 -10.55 12.47 -3.09
C ASN A 149 -9.59 12.16 -4.25
N LYS A 150 -8.51 11.41 -4.01
CA LYS A 150 -7.44 11.17 -4.99
C LYS A 150 -7.39 9.74 -5.56
N LEU A 151 -8.00 8.73 -4.92
CA LEU A 151 -7.94 7.34 -5.38
C LEU A 151 -9.30 6.73 -5.74
N GLU A 152 -10.32 6.97 -4.93
CA GLU A 152 -11.65 6.40 -5.14
C GLU A 152 -12.28 6.91 -6.45
N GLY A 153 -12.77 5.97 -7.27
CA GLY A 153 -13.35 6.28 -8.57
C GLY A 153 -12.37 6.82 -9.64
N LYS A 154 -11.10 7.11 -9.31
CA LYS A 154 -10.12 7.66 -10.26
C LYS A 154 -9.58 6.61 -11.22
N SER A 155 -8.95 7.06 -12.31
CA SER A 155 -8.27 6.18 -13.27
C SER A 155 -6.97 5.63 -12.69
N LEU A 156 -6.53 4.47 -13.18
CA LEU A 156 -5.28 3.83 -12.73
C LEU A 156 -4.06 4.76 -12.88
N GLY A 157 -3.99 5.56 -13.96
CA GLY A 157 -2.91 6.53 -14.14
C GLY A 157 -2.88 7.63 -13.08
N ILE A 158 -4.04 8.10 -12.60
CA ILE A 158 -4.11 9.08 -11.50
C ILE A 158 -3.68 8.40 -10.20
N GLN A 159 -4.16 7.17 -9.96
CA GLN A 159 -3.77 6.41 -8.77
C GLN A 159 -2.25 6.18 -8.72
N TYR A 160 -1.60 5.89 -9.84
CA TYR A 160 -0.13 5.79 -9.88
C TYR A 160 0.57 7.13 -9.67
N GLN A 161 0.04 8.25 -10.18
CA GLN A 161 0.61 9.57 -9.89
C GLN A 161 0.60 9.86 -8.38
N VAL A 162 -0.48 9.52 -7.68
CA VAL A 162 -0.57 9.67 -6.22
C VAL A 162 0.45 8.78 -5.51
N LEU A 163 0.66 7.55 -5.99
CA LEU A 163 1.70 6.67 -5.44
C LEU A 163 3.11 7.22 -5.67
N GLU A 164 3.37 7.90 -6.78
CA GLU A 164 4.64 8.62 -7.01
C GLU A 164 4.79 9.81 -6.07
N GLU A 165 3.73 10.58 -5.79
CA GLU A 165 3.77 11.65 -4.77
C GLU A 165 4.16 11.08 -3.38
N VAL A 166 3.64 9.90 -3.03
CA VAL A 166 4.02 9.20 -1.80
C VAL A 166 5.48 8.74 -1.85
N SER A 167 5.94 8.20 -2.98
CA SER A 167 7.34 7.82 -3.21
C SER A 167 8.30 9.00 -3.01
N ASP A 168 7.96 10.18 -3.52
CA ASP A 168 8.75 11.40 -3.36
C ASP A 168 8.83 11.81 -1.88
N LEU A 169 7.71 11.74 -1.15
CA LEU A 169 7.66 12.03 0.29
C LEU A 169 8.55 11.08 1.11
N ILE A 170 8.54 9.78 0.81
CA ILE A 170 9.43 8.79 1.46
C ILE A 170 10.89 9.14 1.21
N THR A 171 11.23 9.52 -0.02
CA THR A 171 12.59 9.89 -0.40
C THR A 171 13.06 11.12 0.37
N GLU A 172 12.21 12.14 0.49
CA GLU A 172 12.51 13.34 1.27
C GLU A 172 12.74 13.02 2.76
N PHE A 173 11.90 12.17 3.35
CA PHE A 173 12.03 11.74 4.74
C PHE A 173 13.36 11.01 4.99
N ASN A 174 13.74 10.08 4.11
CA ASN A 174 15.00 9.35 4.21
C ASN A 174 16.22 10.26 4.04
N LEU A 175 16.15 11.29 3.18
CA LEU A 175 17.20 12.29 3.03
C LEU A 175 17.36 13.19 4.27
N LYS A 176 16.24 13.58 4.90
CA LYS A 176 16.27 14.35 6.16
C LYS A 176 16.89 13.53 7.29
N ASN A 177 16.51 12.27 7.42
CA ASN A 177 17.03 11.40 8.46
C ASN A 177 18.51 11.05 8.25
N SER A 178 18.97 10.87 7.01
CA SER A 178 20.39 10.60 6.73
C SER A 178 21.30 11.83 6.90
N ASN A 179 20.79 13.04 6.65
CA ASN A 179 21.53 14.29 6.88
C ASN A 179 21.45 14.79 8.34
N GLY A 180 20.44 14.34 9.11
CA GLY A 180 20.32 14.56 10.55
C GLY A 180 21.26 13.70 11.40
N THR A 181 21.77 12.58 10.86
CA THR A 181 22.80 11.74 11.49
C THR A 181 24.22 12.28 11.27
N LYS A 182 24.40 13.60 11.38
CA LYS A 182 25.70 14.19 11.72
C LYS A 182 25.66 14.58 13.19
N VAL A 183 25.98 13.61 14.05
CA VAL A 183 26.40 13.90 15.42
C VAL A 183 27.76 13.24 15.60
N GLU A 184 28.75 14.12 15.75
CA GLU A 184 30.10 13.89 16.26
C GLU A 184 30.09 13.19 17.62
#